data_AF-A0A1Y5S2I7-F1
#
_entry.id   AF-A0A1Y5S2I7-F1
#
_cell.length_a   1.000
_cell.length_b   1.000
_cell.length_c   1.000
_cell.angle_alpha   90.00
_cell.angle_beta   90.00
_cell.angle_gamma   90.00
#
_symmetry.space_group_name_H-M   'P 1'
#
loop_
_entity.id
_entity.type
_entity.pdbx_description
1 polymer ?
#
loop_
_entity_poly.entity_id
_entity_poly.type
_entity_poly.pdbx_seq_one_letter_code
_entity_poly.pdbx_strand_id
1 'polypeptide(L)'
;MPQVLSQSQIIRSLAQALEWYEKEMSWGVSSGELNHLTGRIGELYAAMVTRGQMALETNQRGYDVVSLNGERISVKTVTTSTHVTFRASTFDVVQRVMILRIVVDDDVVSIEEILDCPADDIRARGPGGDGNYVVYLGNLTSGLDRQNHNAPRSIDKHANVRDLKVIAQANHGSHKVMLYENGSILVETDGKLEDTAKPTLRKIAKEVGVDTLNGAGNPKNTRTLGSDIIKALT
;
A
#
# COMPACT_ATOMS: atom_id res chain seq x y z
N MET A 1 -8.32 -3.35 32.55
CA MET A 1 -8.07 -1.97 32.09
C MET A 1 -7.79 -2.02 30.61
N PRO A 2 -8.32 -1.12 29.78
CA PRO A 2 -7.98 -1.10 28.37
C PRO A 2 -6.48 -0.79 28.22
N GLN A 3 -5.78 -1.62 27.45
CA GLN A 3 -4.32 -1.55 27.31
C GLN A 3 -3.97 -0.60 26.16
N VAL A 4 -3.34 0.51 26.49
CA VAL A 4 -2.76 1.44 25.52
C VAL A 4 -1.46 0.83 24.98
N LEU A 5 -1.29 0.80 23.66
CA LEU A 5 -0.09 0.25 23.03
C LEU A 5 0.94 1.36 22.80
N SER A 6 2.18 1.15 23.21
CA SER A 6 3.27 2.05 22.79
C SER A 6 3.42 2.02 21.26
N GLN A 7 3.98 3.09 20.69
CA GLN A 7 4.29 3.14 19.25
C GLN A 7 5.18 1.96 18.81
N SER A 8 6.12 1.54 19.65
CA SER A 8 6.96 0.37 19.36
C SER A 8 6.17 -0.94 19.31
N GLN A 9 5.09 -1.06 20.09
CA GLN A 9 4.21 -2.22 20.06
C GLN A 9 3.31 -2.18 18.83
N ILE A 10 2.76 -1.02 18.47
CA ILE A 10 1.98 -0.85 17.22
C ILE A 10 2.81 -1.25 16.00
N ILE A 11 4.05 -0.76 15.90
CA ILE A 11 4.96 -1.10 14.79
C ILE A 11 5.23 -2.62 14.74
N ARG A 12 5.52 -3.25 15.88
CA ARG A 12 5.75 -4.71 15.94
C ARG A 12 4.50 -5.50 15.58
N SER A 13 3.34 -5.08 16.07
CA SER A 13 2.07 -5.73 15.76
C SER A 13 1.71 -5.59 14.28
N LEU A 14 1.97 -4.43 13.67
CA LEU A 14 1.78 -4.23 12.24
C LEU A 14 2.70 -5.16 11.42
N ALA A 15 3.99 -5.22 11.78
CA ALA A 15 4.94 -6.10 11.12
C ALA A 15 4.54 -7.57 11.22
N GLN A 16 4.12 -8.02 12.41
CA GLN A 16 3.63 -9.39 12.62
C GLN A 16 2.36 -9.67 11.82
N ALA A 17 1.42 -8.71 11.75
CA ALA A 17 0.18 -8.88 10.99
C ALA A 17 0.45 -8.99 9.49
N LEU A 18 1.40 -8.21 8.96
CA LEU A 18 1.85 -8.31 7.56
C LEU A 18 2.52 -9.66 7.29
N GLU A 19 3.41 -10.13 8.17
CA GLU A 19 4.07 -11.43 8.02
C GLU A 19 3.05 -12.60 8.03
N TRP A 20 2.03 -12.53 8.90
CA TRP A 20 0.95 -13.51 8.89
C TRP A 20 0.13 -13.46 7.61
N TYR A 21 -0.17 -12.27 7.10
CA TYR A 21 -0.90 -12.11 5.84
C TYR A 21 -0.10 -12.68 4.66
N GLU A 22 1.21 -12.46 4.61
CA GLU A 22 2.12 -13.07 3.63
C GLU A 22 2.10 -14.61 3.69
N LYS A 23 2.15 -15.19 4.90
CA LYS A 23 2.10 -16.65 5.08
C LYS A 23 0.78 -17.25 4.60
N GLU A 24 -0.35 -16.67 4.99
CA GLU A 24 -1.68 -17.15 4.56
C GLU A 24 -1.83 -17.09 3.03
N MET A 25 -1.34 -16.01 2.39
CA MET A 25 -1.30 -15.91 0.93
C MET A 25 -0.43 -17.00 0.30
N SER A 26 0.74 -17.28 0.89
CA SER A 26 1.64 -18.33 0.40
C SER A 26 1.02 -19.74 0.47
N TRP A 27 0.07 -19.94 1.37
CA TRP A 27 -0.73 -21.18 1.47
C TRP A 27 -1.93 -21.21 0.53
N GLY A 28 -2.14 -20.16 -0.27
CA GLY A 28 -3.21 -20.06 -1.26
C GLY A 28 -4.55 -19.56 -0.72
N VAL A 29 -4.59 -19.01 0.50
CA VAL A 29 -5.81 -18.40 1.06
C VAL A 29 -6.13 -17.12 0.31
N SER A 30 -7.40 -16.93 -0.06
CA SER A 30 -7.80 -15.75 -0.82
C SER A 30 -7.85 -14.49 0.06
N SER A 31 -7.57 -13.32 -0.51
CA SER A 31 -7.60 -12.07 0.26
C SER A 31 -8.96 -11.72 0.84
N GLY A 32 -10.05 -12.25 0.28
CA GLY A 32 -11.41 -12.07 0.78
C GLY A 32 -11.71 -12.87 2.06
N GLU A 33 -10.95 -13.94 2.33
CA GLU A 33 -11.08 -14.74 3.57
C GLU A 33 -10.32 -14.11 4.74
N LEU A 34 -9.40 -13.20 4.46
CA LEU A 34 -8.56 -12.54 5.46
C LEU A 34 -9.08 -11.15 5.88
N ASN A 35 -10.37 -10.86 5.68
CA ASN A 35 -10.96 -9.54 5.95
C ASN A 35 -10.69 -9.01 7.37
N HIS A 36 -10.69 -9.89 8.38
CA HIS A 36 -10.37 -9.49 9.76
C HIS A 36 -8.90 -9.08 9.91
N LEU A 37 -7.99 -9.83 9.28
CA LEU A 37 -6.56 -9.54 9.31
C LEU A 37 -6.25 -8.27 8.53
N THR A 38 -6.84 -8.07 7.35
CA THR A 38 -6.67 -6.85 6.54
C THR A 38 -7.25 -5.62 7.24
N GLY A 39 -8.41 -5.75 7.91
CA GLY A 39 -8.95 -4.72 8.78
C GLY A 39 -7.96 -4.34 9.88
N ARG A 40 -7.43 -5.33 10.60
CA ARG A 40 -6.46 -5.11 11.68
C ARG A 40 -5.17 -4.46 11.20
N ILE A 41 -4.64 -4.87 10.05
CA ILE A 41 -3.47 -4.26 9.40
C ILE A 41 -3.73 -2.77 9.14
N GLY A 42 -4.91 -2.43 8.61
CA GLY A 42 -5.27 -1.06 8.32
C GLY A 42 -5.36 -0.19 9.58
N GLU A 43 -6.01 -0.69 10.63
CA GLU A 43 -6.11 0.02 11.90
C GLU A 43 -4.73 0.26 12.53
N LEU A 44 -3.85 -0.76 12.53
CA LEU A 44 -2.49 -0.66 13.04
C LEU A 44 -1.65 0.34 12.22
N TYR A 45 -1.80 0.33 10.90
CA TYR A 45 -1.15 1.30 10.01
C TYR A 45 -1.62 2.73 10.31
N ALA A 46 -2.94 2.94 10.38
CA ALA A 46 -3.52 4.25 10.69
C ALA A 46 -3.05 4.75 12.07
N ALA A 47 -3.02 3.89 13.09
CA ALA A 47 -2.50 4.24 14.41
C ALA A 47 -1.01 4.60 14.38
N MET A 48 -0.21 3.91 13.57
CA MET A 48 1.23 4.19 13.40
C MET A 48 1.46 5.56 12.73
N VAL A 49 0.85 5.80 11.56
CA VAL A 49 1.12 7.02 10.77
C VAL A 49 0.56 8.28 11.44
N THR A 50 -0.54 8.16 12.17
CA THR A 50 -1.14 9.28 12.93
C THR A 50 -0.60 9.42 14.35
N ARG A 51 0.38 8.57 14.73
CA ARG A 51 0.92 8.45 16.10
C ARG A 51 -0.17 8.27 17.15
N GLY A 52 -1.29 7.68 16.73
CA GLY A 52 -2.50 7.51 17.50
C GLY A 52 -2.52 6.22 18.32
N GLN A 53 -3.73 5.87 18.73
CA GLN A 53 -4.06 4.62 19.42
C GLN A 53 -5.26 3.97 18.76
N MET A 54 -5.29 2.64 18.78
CA MET A 54 -6.50 1.91 18.44
C MET A 54 -7.60 2.24 19.45
N ALA A 55 -8.85 2.23 19.00
CA ALA A 55 -9.98 2.42 19.90
C ALA A 55 -9.95 1.41 21.05
N LEU A 56 -10.27 1.89 22.26
CA LEU A 56 -10.11 1.12 23.50
C LEU A 56 -11.15 0.00 23.67
N GLU A 57 -12.28 0.10 22.95
CA GLU A 57 -13.37 -0.86 22.99
C GLU A 57 -13.34 -1.77 21.75
N THR A 58 -13.50 -3.07 21.96
CA THR A 58 -13.56 -4.09 20.90
C THR A 58 -14.75 -3.92 19.94
N ASN A 59 -15.72 -3.07 20.28
CA ASN A 59 -16.87 -2.70 19.45
C ASN A 59 -17.10 -1.17 19.47
N GLN A 60 -16.03 -0.39 19.42
CA GLN A 60 -16.14 1.06 19.39
C GLN A 60 -17.05 1.51 18.24
N ARG A 61 -18.03 2.36 18.56
CA ARG A 61 -19.01 2.83 17.57
C ARG A 61 -18.38 3.85 16.63
N GLY A 62 -18.27 3.49 15.36
CA GLY A 62 -18.06 4.40 14.23
C GLY A 62 -16.61 4.73 13.86
N TYR A 63 -15.65 4.60 14.78
CA TYR A 63 -14.24 4.90 14.54
C TYR A 63 -13.33 3.82 15.13
N ASP A 64 -12.15 3.68 14.55
CA ASP A 64 -11.23 2.57 14.81
C ASP A 64 -9.92 3.06 15.47
N VAL A 65 -9.53 4.31 15.21
CA VAL A 65 -8.29 4.92 15.70
C VAL A 65 -8.57 6.32 16.24
N VAL A 66 -7.83 6.71 17.28
CA VAL A 66 -7.76 8.10 17.75
C VAL A 66 -6.35 8.63 17.50
N SER A 67 -6.20 9.69 16.71
CA SER A 67 -4.88 10.26 16.39
C SER A 67 -4.22 10.89 17.60
N LEU A 68 -2.92 11.24 17.50
CA LEU A 68 -2.22 12.01 18.53
C LEU A 68 -2.92 13.35 18.84
N ASN A 69 -3.57 13.93 17.83
CA ASN A 69 -4.30 15.19 17.95
C ASN A 69 -5.74 14.99 18.47
N GLY A 70 -6.14 13.76 18.79
CA GLY A 70 -7.46 13.43 19.31
C GLY A 70 -8.55 13.24 18.25
N GLU A 71 -8.19 13.17 16.96
CA GLU A 71 -9.17 12.96 15.89
C GLU A 71 -9.66 11.51 15.88
N ARG A 72 -10.98 11.32 15.83
CA ARG A 72 -11.59 10.00 15.65
C ARG A 72 -11.59 9.59 14.19
N ILE A 73 -10.81 8.57 13.86
CA ILE A 73 -10.55 8.11 12.50
C ILE A 73 -11.32 6.81 12.24
N SER A 74 -12.11 6.78 11.16
CA SER A 74 -12.64 5.52 10.62
C SER A 74 -11.73 5.01 9.50
N VAL A 75 -11.34 3.75 9.60
CA VAL A 75 -10.40 3.09 8.68
C VAL A 75 -11.15 2.04 7.88
N LYS A 76 -10.95 2.04 6.56
CA LYS A 76 -11.43 0.98 5.66
C LYS A 76 -10.27 0.41 4.87
N THR A 77 -9.99 -0.87 5.09
CA THR A 77 -9.03 -1.60 4.27
C THR A 77 -9.74 -2.34 3.15
N VAL A 78 -9.22 -2.24 1.94
CA VAL A 78 -9.68 -3.00 0.77
C VAL A 78 -8.54 -3.80 0.17
N THR A 79 -8.88 -4.88 -0.52
CA THR A 79 -7.94 -5.64 -1.36
C THR A 79 -8.34 -5.43 -2.82
N THR A 80 -9.47 -6.02 -3.22
CA THR A 80 -10.02 -5.97 -4.58
C THR A 80 -11.26 -5.10 -4.74
N SER A 81 -11.89 -4.66 -3.64
CA SER A 81 -13.12 -3.86 -3.71
C SER A 81 -12.91 -2.55 -4.48
N THR A 82 -13.93 -2.15 -5.23
CA THR A 82 -14.01 -0.90 -6.00
C THR A 82 -14.71 0.22 -5.26
N HIS A 83 -15.33 -0.07 -4.12
CA HIS A 83 -16.00 0.91 -3.27
C HIS A 83 -15.91 0.53 -1.79
N VAL A 84 -16.11 1.50 -0.92
CA VAL A 84 -16.29 1.31 0.52
C VAL A 84 -17.53 2.01 1.00
N THR A 85 -18.13 1.48 2.06
CA THR A 85 -19.36 2.03 2.66
C THR A 85 -19.13 2.37 4.12
N PHE A 86 -19.56 3.55 4.53
CA PHE A 86 -19.61 3.99 5.92
C PHE A 86 -21.06 4.06 6.38
N ARG A 87 -21.36 3.44 7.52
CA ARG A 87 -22.70 3.43 8.09
C ARG A 87 -23.08 4.83 8.56
N ALA A 88 -24.15 5.41 8.01
CA ALA A 88 -24.57 6.75 8.39
C ALA A 88 -24.97 6.84 9.86
N SER A 89 -25.51 5.75 10.42
CA SER A 89 -25.89 5.67 11.83
C SER A 89 -24.72 5.82 12.81
N THR A 90 -23.47 5.77 12.36
CA THR A 90 -22.29 5.91 13.22
C THR A 90 -21.28 6.92 12.69
N PHE A 91 -21.60 7.62 11.60
CA PHE A 91 -20.64 8.50 10.91
C PHE A 91 -20.60 9.90 11.51
N ASP A 92 -21.56 10.25 12.35
CA ASP A 92 -21.65 11.50 13.11
C ASP A 92 -20.45 11.69 14.06
N VAL A 93 -19.95 10.60 14.64
CA VAL A 93 -18.80 10.67 15.56
C VAL A 93 -17.44 10.69 14.84
N VAL A 94 -17.39 10.40 13.54
CA VAL A 94 -16.14 10.31 12.77
C VAL A 94 -15.66 11.72 12.38
N GLN A 95 -14.36 11.98 12.52
CA GLN A 95 -13.76 13.27 12.15
C GLN A 95 -12.86 13.15 10.92
N ARG A 96 -12.24 11.99 10.71
CA ARG A 96 -11.32 11.72 9.61
C ARG A 96 -11.58 10.32 9.05
N VAL A 97 -11.40 10.15 7.76
CA VAL A 97 -11.54 8.88 7.07
C VAL A 97 -10.23 8.51 6.41
N MET A 98 -9.79 7.28 6.63
CA MET A 98 -8.66 6.69 5.90
C MET A 98 -9.13 5.44 5.15
N ILE A 99 -8.85 5.37 3.85
CA ILE A 99 -9.09 4.20 3.01
C ILE A 99 -7.73 3.69 2.54
N LEU A 100 -7.46 2.42 2.85
CA LEU A 100 -6.19 1.76 2.58
C LEU A 100 -6.42 0.59 1.62
N ARG A 101 -5.48 0.36 0.71
CA ARG A 101 -5.46 -0.84 -0.12
C ARG A 101 -4.26 -1.70 0.25
N ILE A 102 -4.51 -2.97 0.54
CA ILE A 102 -3.42 -3.95 0.62
C ILE A 102 -3.16 -4.44 -0.80
N VAL A 103 -1.96 -4.14 -1.30
CA VAL A 103 -1.48 -4.54 -2.61
C VAL A 103 -0.47 -5.66 -2.42
N VAL A 104 -0.74 -6.78 -3.08
CA VAL A 104 0.18 -7.91 -3.16
C VAL A 104 0.78 -7.89 -4.55
N ASP A 105 2.09 -7.69 -4.62
CA ASP A 105 2.86 -7.76 -5.86
C ASP A 105 4.06 -8.66 -5.63
N ASP A 106 4.15 -9.75 -6.40
CA ASP A 106 5.27 -10.69 -6.36
C ASP A 106 5.63 -11.16 -4.93
N ASP A 107 4.63 -11.61 -4.17
CA ASP A 107 4.73 -12.06 -2.77
C ASP A 107 5.19 -10.99 -1.77
N VAL A 108 5.27 -9.72 -2.19
CA VAL A 108 5.50 -8.59 -1.30
C VAL A 108 4.17 -7.93 -1.00
N VAL A 109 3.88 -7.80 0.29
CA VAL A 109 2.68 -7.11 0.76
C VAL A 109 3.01 -5.66 1.06
N SER A 110 2.23 -4.75 0.48
CA SER A 110 2.36 -3.31 0.70
C SER A 110 1.01 -2.69 1.01
N ILE A 111 1.04 -1.56 1.71
CA ILE A 111 -0.15 -0.78 2.06
C ILE A 111 -0.09 0.51 1.24
N GLU A 112 -1.10 0.74 0.42
CA GLU A 112 -1.32 1.96 -0.34
C GLU A 112 -2.42 2.79 0.34
N GLU A 113 -2.16 4.09 0.55
CA GLU A 113 -3.20 5.01 1.03
C GLU A 113 -3.99 5.54 -0.16
N ILE A 114 -5.26 5.14 -0.25
CA ILE A 114 -6.16 5.52 -1.35
C ILE A 114 -6.85 6.85 -1.06
N LEU A 115 -7.21 7.08 0.21
CA LEU A 115 -7.85 8.30 0.65
C LEU A 115 -7.48 8.59 2.09
N ASP A 116 -7.18 9.84 2.39
CA ASP A 116 -7.05 10.36 3.74
C ASP A 116 -7.61 11.78 3.75
N CYS A 117 -8.80 11.97 4.34
CA CYS A 117 -9.53 13.24 4.31
C CYS A 117 -10.41 13.44 5.56
N PRO A 118 -10.82 14.69 5.86
CA PRO A 118 -11.88 14.97 6.81
C PRO A 118 -13.18 14.22 6.48
N ALA A 119 -13.91 13.80 7.51
CA ALA A 119 -15.20 13.13 7.33
C ALA A 119 -16.26 14.04 6.67
N ASP A 120 -16.11 15.37 6.80
CA ASP A 120 -16.99 16.35 6.17
C ASP A 120 -16.96 16.28 4.64
N ASP A 121 -15.82 15.95 4.04
CA ASP A 121 -15.70 15.80 2.58
C ASP A 121 -16.55 14.63 2.09
N ILE A 122 -16.65 13.56 2.89
CA ILE A 122 -17.53 12.42 2.62
C ILE A 122 -19.00 12.81 2.84
N ARG A 123 -19.31 13.57 3.90
CA ARG A 123 -20.68 14.05 4.17
C ARG A 123 -21.21 14.95 3.05
N ALA A 124 -20.36 15.82 2.51
CA ALA A 124 -20.71 16.76 1.46
C ALA A 124 -21.15 16.06 0.15
N ARG A 125 -20.66 14.84 -0.10
CA ARG A 125 -21.06 14.01 -1.25
C ARG A 125 -22.47 13.41 -1.08
N GLY A 126 -23.03 13.45 0.13
CA GLY A 126 -24.33 12.90 0.48
C GLY A 126 -24.32 11.37 0.63
N PRO A 127 -25.33 10.81 1.32
CA PRO A 127 -25.52 9.37 1.39
C PRO A 127 -26.01 8.81 0.05
N GLY A 128 -25.68 7.55 -0.22
CA GLY A 128 -26.25 6.77 -1.32
C GLY A 128 -27.72 6.43 -1.09
N GLY A 129 -28.30 5.67 -2.03
CA GLY A 129 -29.73 5.33 -1.99
C GLY A 129 -30.17 4.49 -0.79
N ASP A 130 -29.24 3.81 -0.10
CA ASP A 130 -29.48 3.03 1.11
C ASP A 130 -29.31 3.85 2.42
N GLY A 131 -29.03 5.15 2.30
CA GLY A 131 -28.78 6.05 3.42
C GLY A 131 -27.35 5.98 3.98
N ASN A 132 -26.47 5.14 3.46
CA ASN A 132 -25.05 5.06 3.88
C ASN A 132 -24.15 5.92 2.99
N TYR A 133 -22.96 6.29 3.49
CA TYR A 133 -22.00 7.01 2.67
C TYR A 133 -21.17 6.02 1.84
N VAL A 134 -21.15 6.18 0.53
CA VAL A 134 -20.43 5.29 -0.40
C VAL A 134 -19.30 6.05 -1.08
N VAL A 135 -18.10 5.49 -1.07
CA VAL A 135 -16.92 6.04 -1.74
C VAL A 135 -16.46 5.07 -2.82
N TYR A 136 -16.55 5.48 -4.09
CA TYR A 136 -16.06 4.71 -5.23
C TYR A 136 -14.57 5.00 -5.48
N LEU A 137 -13.75 3.96 -5.48
CA LEU A 137 -12.29 4.06 -5.52
C LEU A 137 -11.74 4.28 -6.94
N GLY A 138 -12.48 3.87 -7.98
CA GLY A 138 -12.05 4.00 -9.38
C GLY A 138 -11.92 5.44 -9.86
N ASN A 139 -12.64 6.39 -9.25
CA ASN A 139 -12.62 7.81 -9.64
C ASN A 139 -11.62 8.64 -8.83
N LEU A 140 -11.00 8.07 -7.79
CA LEU A 140 -10.08 8.81 -6.91
C LEU A 140 -8.68 8.98 -7.52
N THR A 141 -8.31 8.15 -8.49
CA THR A 141 -7.06 8.29 -9.26
C THR A 141 -7.12 9.42 -10.29
N SER A 142 -8.31 9.93 -10.59
CA SER A 142 -8.56 10.95 -11.59
C SER A 142 -9.38 12.13 -11.03
N GLY A 143 -8.70 13.05 -10.36
CA GLY A 143 -8.91 14.48 -10.64
C GLY A 143 -9.79 15.33 -9.72
N LEU A 144 -10.37 14.85 -8.62
CA LEU A 144 -11.12 15.71 -7.70
C LEU A 144 -10.70 15.44 -6.24
N ASP A 145 -10.32 16.51 -5.53
CA ASP A 145 -9.76 16.60 -4.16
C ASP A 145 -8.24 16.81 -4.04
N ARG A 146 -7.67 17.57 -4.99
CA ARG A 146 -6.27 18.08 -4.94
C ARG A 146 -6.11 19.45 -4.26
N GLN A 147 -7.16 20.02 -3.68
CA GLN A 147 -7.08 21.35 -3.05
C GLN A 147 -7.44 21.28 -1.58
N ASN A 148 -6.44 21.48 -0.71
CA ASN A 148 -6.53 21.63 0.76
C ASN A 148 -6.96 20.33 1.48
N HIS A 149 -6.09 19.58 2.16
CA HIS A 149 -5.12 19.96 3.19
C HIS A 149 -3.99 18.91 3.23
N ASN A 150 -2.72 19.33 3.29
CA ASN A 150 -1.54 18.46 3.53
C ASN A 150 -1.54 17.12 2.75
N ALA A 151 -1.46 17.20 1.42
CA ALA A 151 -1.67 16.08 0.50
C ALA A 151 -0.78 14.84 0.73
N PRO A 152 -1.35 13.62 0.71
CA PRO A 152 -0.65 12.42 0.30
C PRO A 152 -0.40 12.48 -1.22
N ARG A 153 0.84 12.14 -1.62
CA ARG A 153 1.33 12.18 -2.99
C ARG A 153 0.65 11.11 -3.85
N SER A 154 -0.03 11.50 -4.93
CA SER A 154 -0.40 10.55 -5.98
C SER A 154 0.87 10.01 -6.66
N ILE A 155 1.01 8.69 -6.70
CA ILE A 155 2.09 7.99 -7.42
C ILE A 155 1.68 7.89 -8.89
N ASP A 156 2.11 8.87 -9.70
CA ASP A 156 2.36 8.57 -11.10
C ASP A 156 3.54 7.58 -11.15
N LYS A 157 3.28 6.32 -11.50
CA LYS A 157 4.30 5.24 -11.45
C LYS A 157 5.57 5.56 -12.26
N HIS A 158 5.47 6.42 -13.27
CA HIS A 158 6.61 6.84 -14.09
C HIS A 158 6.98 8.32 -13.96
N ALA A 159 6.02 9.24 -13.78
CA ALA A 159 6.32 10.67 -13.78
C ALA A 159 7.17 11.08 -12.57
N ASN A 160 7.02 10.40 -11.43
CA ASN A 160 7.80 10.69 -10.22
C ASN A 160 9.17 10.00 -10.18
N VAL A 161 9.43 9.00 -11.04
CA VAL A 161 10.70 8.24 -11.01
C VAL A 161 11.77 8.90 -11.87
N ARG A 162 11.40 9.65 -12.91
CA ARG A 162 12.36 10.34 -13.80
C ARG A 162 13.14 11.47 -13.11
N ASP A 163 12.55 12.06 -12.08
CA ASP A 163 13.21 13.09 -11.26
C ASP A 163 14.12 12.50 -10.17
N LEU A 164 14.06 11.17 -9.96
CA LEU A 164 14.89 10.49 -8.97
C LEU A 164 16.29 10.23 -9.50
N LYS A 165 17.26 10.29 -8.59
CA LYS A 165 18.63 9.94 -8.90
C LYS A 165 18.76 8.44 -9.19
N VAL A 166 19.40 8.10 -10.31
CA VAL A 166 19.88 6.73 -10.57
C VAL A 166 21.07 6.46 -9.66
N ILE A 167 20.96 5.45 -8.79
CA ILE A 167 22.00 5.06 -7.84
C ILE A 167 22.89 3.94 -8.38
N ALA A 168 22.37 3.11 -9.27
CA ALA A 168 23.13 2.08 -9.96
C ALA A 168 22.48 1.75 -11.32
N GLN A 169 23.28 1.33 -12.29
CA GLN A 169 22.79 0.89 -13.58
C GLN A 169 23.74 -0.14 -14.21
N ALA A 170 23.20 -1.01 -15.05
CA ALA A 170 23.97 -1.96 -15.83
C ALA A 170 23.37 -2.09 -17.24
N ASN A 171 24.23 -2.41 -18.22
CA ASN A 171 23.82 -2.67 -19.59
C ASN A 171 24.02 -4.16 -19.91
N HIS A 172 23.05 -4.74 -20.62
CA HIS A 172 23.13 -6.11 -21.14
C HIS A 172 22.45 -6.19 -22.51
N GLY A 173 23.25 -6.29 -23.57
CA GLY A 173 22.73 -6.19 -24.95
C GLY A 173 22.10 -4.83 -25.22
N SER A 174 20.86 -4.83 -25.71
CA SER A 174 20.05 -3.61 -25.92
C SER A 174 19.32 -3.13 -24.66
N HIS A 175 19.46 -3.85 -23.54
CA HIS A 175 18.76 -3.56 -22.31
C HIS A 175 19.63 -2.76 -21.34
N LYS A 176 19.05 -1.72 -20.75
CA LYS A 176 19.64 -0.95 -19.66
C LYS A 176 18.75 -1.08 -18.43
N VAL A 177 19.30 -1.65 -17.36
CA VAL A 177 18.62 -1.83 -16.08
C VAL A 177 19.07 -0.71 -15.14
N MET A 178 18.12 0.03 -14.57
CA MET A 178 18.39 1.20 -13.73
C MET A 178 17.72 1.04 -12.36
N LEU A 179 18.51 1.24 -11.30
CA LEU A 179 18.06 1.32 -9.91
C LEU A 179 18.05 2.79 -9.48
N TYR A 180 16.89 3.25 -9.03
CA TYR A 180 16.67 4.61 -8.54
C TYR A 180 16.76 4.67 -7.01
N GLU A 181 16.96 5.86 -6.45
CA GLU A 181 17.16 6.08 -5.01
C GLU A 181 15.99 5.64 -4.12
N ASN A 182 14.78 5.56 -4.65
CA ASN A 182 13.60 5.02 -3.96
C ASN A 182 13.49 3.48 -4.05
N GLY A 183 14.49 2.82 -4.62
CA GLY A 183 14.55 1.37 -4.84
C GLY A 183 13.78 0.87 -6.06
N SER A 184 13.18 1.75 -6.89
CA SER A 184 12.51 1.33 -8.12
C SER A 184 13.53 0.83 -9.16
N ILE A 185 13.15 -0.25 -9.86
CA ILE A 185 13.90 -0.77 -11.02
C ILE A 185 13.10 -0.45 -12.28
N LEU A 186 13.73 0.21 -13.24
CA LEU A 186 13.21 0.36 -14.59
C LEU A 186 14.15 -0.32 -15.58
N VAL A 187 13.55 -0.80 -16.68
CA VAL A 187 14.28 -1.37 -17.81
C VAL A 187 14.00 -0.50 -19.01
N GLU A 188 15.06 -0.17 -19.72
CA GLU A 188 15.01 0.50 -21.01
C GLU A 188 15.56 -0.46 -22.07
N THR A 189 14.82 -0.62 -23.17
CA THR A 189 15.21 -1.46 -24.30
C THR A 189 15.26 -0.58 -25.54
N ASP A 190 16.43 -0.51 -26.18
CA ASP A 190 16.66 0.32 -27.38
C ASP A 190 16.23 1.79 -27.21
N GLY A 191 16.55 2.39 -26.05
CA GLY A 191 16.19 3.80 -25.78
C GLY A 191 14.79 4.01 -25.22
N LYS A 192 13.97 2.95 -25.10
CA LYS A 192 12.56 3.05 -24.67
C LYS A 192 12.34 2.37 -23.33
N LEU A 193 11.74 3.10 -22.40
CA LEU A 193 11.31 2.55 -21.11
C LEU A 193 10.22 1.49 -21.31
N GLU A 194 10.37 0.35 -20.66
CA GLU A 194 9.37 -0.71 -20.64
C GLU A 194 8.33 -0.44 -19.54
N ASP A 195 7.06 -0.65 -19.87
CA ASP A 195 5.95 -0.57 -18.89
C ASP A 195 6.02 -1.69 -17.85
N THR A 196 6.62 -2.83 -18.19
CA THR A 196 6.77 -3.98 -17.30
C THR A 196 8.18 -4.55 -17.40
N ALA A 197 9.02 -4.25 -16.41
CA ALA A 197 10.42 -4.67 -16.38
C ALA A 197 10.63 -6.18 -16.15
N LYS A 198 9.73 -6.85 -15.43
CA LYS A 198 9.97 -8.20 -14.89
C LYS A 198 10.24 -9.30 -15.93
N PRO A 199 9.50 -9.39 -17.05
CA PRO A 199 9.79 -10.37 -18.11
C PRO A 199 11.21 -10.23 -18.67
N THR A 200 11.64 -9.00 -18.91
CA THR A 200 12.96 -8.69 -19.45
C THR A 200 14.05 -8.97 -18.43
N LEU A 201 13.85 -8.61 -17.16
CA LEU A 201 14.79 -8.98 -16.08
C LEU A 201 14.97 -10.49 -15.96
N ARG A 202 13.91 -11.30 -16.08
CA ARG A 202 14.03 -12.77 -16.04
C ARG A 202 14.86 -13.33 -17.20
N LYS A 203 14.73 -12.74 -18.40
CA LYS A 203 15.55 -13.11 -19.55
C LYS A 203 17.02 -12.80 -19.29
N ILE A 204 17.32 -11.58 -18.86
CA ILE A 204 18.69 -11.14 -18.52
C ILE A 204 19.28 -12.03 -17.42
N ALA A 205 18.53 -12.30 -16.34
CA ALA A 205 18.98 -13.15 -15.24
C ALA A 205 19.42 -14.54 -15.71
N LYS A 206 18.66 -15.16 -16.61
CA LYS A 206 19.00 -16.47 -17.18
C LYS A 206 20.28 -16.43 -18.01
N GLU A 207 20.52 -15.35 -18.73
CA GLU A 207 21.72 -15.18 -19.57
C GLU A 207 22.97 -14.88 -18.74
N VAL A 208 22.84 -14.12 -17.65
CA VAL A 208 23.95 -13.73 -16.76
C VAL A 208 24.20 -14.77 -15.65
N GLY A 209 23.29 -15.73 -15.46
CA GLY A 209 23.42 -16.77 -14.43
C GLY A 209 22.97 -16.33 -13.03
N VAL A 210 22.11 -15.31 -12.95
CA VAL A 210 21.50 -14.86 -11.69
C VAL A 210 20.27 -15.72 -11.38
N ASP A 211 20.20 -16.27 -10.16
CA ASP A 211 19.04 -17.05 -9.74
C ASP A 211 17.78 -16.16 -9.68
N THR A 212 16.70 -16.67 -10.25
CA THR A 212 15.38 -16.04 -10.26
C THR A 212 14.57 -16.35 -9.01
N LEU A 213 15.03 -17.27 -8.16
CA LEU A 213 14.42 -17.64 -6.88
C LEU A 213 15.20 -17.03 -5.72
N ASN A 214 14.52 -16.76 -4.62
CA ASN A 214 15.11 -16.32 -3.36
C ASN A 214 15.55 -17.52 -2.49
N GLY A 215 16.17 -17.26 -1.34
CA GLY A 215 16.65 -18.32 -0.43
C GLY A 215 15.56 -19.22 0.18
N ALA A 216 14.28 -18.84 0.05
CA ALA A 216 13.12 -19.64 0.45
C ALA A 216 12.51 -20.43 -0.72
N GLY A 217 13.06 -20.32 -1.93
CA GLY A 217 12.57 -20.99 -3.14
C GLY A 217 11.46 -20.23 -3.88
N ASN A 218 11.07 -19.04 -3.45
CA ASN A 218 10.04 -18.23 -4.10
C ASN A 218 10.64 -17.32 -5.21
N PRO A 219 9.91 -16.99 -6.27
CA PRO A 219 10.38 -16.07 -7.31
C PRO A 219 10.78 -14.70 -6.75
N LYS A 220 11.93 -14.16 -7.18
CA LYS A 220 12.33 -12.78 -6.85
C LYS A 220 11.37 -11.77 -7.48
N ASN A 221 11.07 -10.70 -6.73
CA ASN A 221 10.39 -9.53 -7.24
C ASN A 221 11.32 -8.69 -8.15
N THR A 222 10.73 -7.73 -8.87
CA THR A 222 11.44 -6.84 -9.80
C THR A 222 12.63 -6.11 -9.16
N ARG A 223 12.50 -5.66 -7.90
CA ARG A 223 13.55 -4.91 -7.20
C ARG A 223 14.76 -5.76 -6.86
N THR A 224 14.53 -6.92 -6.23
CA THR A 224 15.61 -7.84 -5.84
C THR A 224 16.29 -8.43 -7.07
N LEU A 225 15.49 -8.87 -8.06
CA LEU A 225 16.02 -9.43 -9.30
C LEU A 225 16.86 -8.39 -10.07
N GLY A 226 16.34 -7.17 -10.22
CA GLY A 226 17.07 -6.09 -10.88
C GLY A 226 18.35 -5.69 -10.15
N SER A 227 18.32 -5.65 -8.82
CA SER A 227 19.51 -5.36 -8.01
C SER A 227 20.59 -6.44 -8.15
N ASP A 228 20.20 -7.71 -8.19
CA ASP A 228 21.15 -8.82 -8.37
C ASP A 228 21.73 -8.86 -9.79
N ILE A 229 20.92 -8.53 -10.81
CA ILE A 229 21.38 -8.38 -12.20
C ILE A 229 22.41 -7.24 -12.30
N ILE A 230 22.12 -6.07 -11.72
CA ILE A 230 23.05 -4.95 -11.74
C ILE A 230 24.37 -5.36 -11.10
N LYS A 231 24.34 -5.98 -9.91
CA LYS A 231 25.55 -6.46 -9.22
C LYS A 231 26.34 -7.50 -10.01
N ALA A 232 25.68 -8.34 -10.81
CA ALA A 232 26.37 -9.36 -11.61
C ALA A 232 27.03 -8.79 -12.88
N LEU A 233 26.57 -7.62 -13.34
CA LEU A 233 27.03 -6.96 -14.57
C LEU A 233 28.01 -5.80 -14.33
N THR A 234 28.21 -5.40 -13.07
CA THR A 234 29.15 -4.34 -12.65
C THR A 234 30.28 -4.91 -11.82
#